data_AF-A0A4V1QPV4-F1
#
_entry.id   AF-A0A4V1QPV4-F1
#
_cell.length_a   1.000
_cell.length_b   1.000
_cell.length_c   1.000
_cell.angle_alpha   90.00
_cell.angle_beta   90.00
_cell.angle_gamma   90.00
#
_symmetry.space_group_name_H-M   'P 1'
#
loop_
_entity.id
_entity.type
_entity.pdbx_description
1 polymer ?
#
loop_
_entity_poly.entity_id
_entity_poly.type
_entity_poly.pdbx_seq_one_letter_code
_entity_poly.pdbx_strand_id
1 'polypeptide(L)' 'MKTLALIFGILLVIATFVWFFYFVPLGCGMNPTGCRERFEVLSSIGLLHFWMPLAVASGAILYGVSRR' A
#
# COMPACT_ATOMS: atom_id res chain seq x y z
N MET A 1 15.47 17.60 0.14
CA MET A 1 13.98 17.59 0.24
C MET A 1 13.34 16.68 -0.81
N LYS A 2 13.55 16.89 -2.12
CA LYS A 2 12.93 16.06 -3.17
C LYS A 2 13.42 14.60 -3.22
N THR A 3 14.71 14.37 -3.02
CA THR A 3 15.28 13.01 -2.87
C THR A 3 14.69 12.26 -1.68
N LEU A 4 14.47 12.95 -0.55
CA LEU A 4 13.79 12.37 0.61
C LEU A 4 12.33 12.02 0.29
N ALA A 5 11.60 12.88 -0.43
CA ALA A 5 10.23 12.57 -0.88
C ALA A 5 10.18 11.35 -1.81
N LEU A 6 11.18 11.20 -2.68
CA LEU A 6 11.29 10.07 -3.60
C LEU A 6 11.61 8.77 -2.85
N ILE A 7 12.58 8.80 -1.94
CA ILE A 7 12.92 7.64 -1.07
C ILE A 7 11.72 7.25 -0.21
N PHE A 8 11.07 8.24 0.41
CA PHE A 8 9.89 8.01 1.24
C PHE A 8 8.75 7.39 0.43
N GLY A 9 8.48 7.90 -0.77
CA GLY A 9 7.48 7.35 -1.67
C GLY A 9 7.77 5.89 -2.04
N ILE A 10 9.01 5.55 -2.39
CA ILE A 10 9.42 4.18 -2.70
C ILE A 10 9.23 3.26 -1.48
N LEU A 11 9.68 3.69 -0.29
CA LEU A 11 9.49 2.92 0.94
C LEU A 11 8.01 2.71 1.24
N LEU A 12 7.17 3.72 1.03
CA LEU A 12 5.73 3.62 1.24
C LEU A 12 5.08 2.63 0.27
N VAL A 13 5.50 2.60 -1.01
CA VAL A 13 5.04 1.59 -1.97
C VAL A 13 5.39 0.19 -1.48
N ILE A 14 6.66 -0.05 -1.12
CA ILE A 14 7.12 -1.36 -0.64
C ILE A 14 6.35 -1.78 0.60
N ALA A 15 6.19 -0.89 1.58
CA ALA A 15 5.44 -1.16 2.80
C ALA A 15 3.97 -1.49 2.51
N THR A 16 3.34 -0.78 1.58
CA THR A 16 1.94 -1.05 1.16
C THR A 16 1.80 -2.43 0.54
N PHE A 17 2.73 -2.83 -0.34
CA PHE A 17 2.75 -4.16 -0.95
C PHE A 17 2.96 -5.26 0.10
N VAL A 18 3.94 -5.11 0.99
CA VAL A 18 4.21 -6.07 2.06
C VAL A 18 3.02 -6.19 3.01
N TRP A 19 2.39 -5.06 3.37
CA TRP A 19 1.20 -5.06 4.21
C TRP A 19 0.06 -5.83 3.56
N PHE A 20 -0.31 -5.48 2.32
CA PHE A 20 -1.49 -6.04 1.66
C PHE A 20 -1.32 -7.49 1.22
N PHE A 21 -0.15 -7.86 0.66
CA PHE A 21 0.07 -9.21 0.14
C PHE A 21 0.67 -10.19 1.16
N TYR A 22 1.23 -9.70 2.27
CA TYR A 22 1.86 -10.57 3.27
C TYR A 22 1.12 -10.53 4.60
N PHE A 23 0.98 -9.36 5.23
CA PHE A 23 0.38 -9.28 6.56
C PHE A 23 -1.13 -9.56 6.58
N VAL A 24 -1.89 -9.06 5.61
CA VAL A 24 -3.33 -9.32 5.51
C VAL A 24 -3.64 -10.82 5.33
N PRO A 25 -3.09 -11.53 4.33
CA PRO A 25 -3.36 -12.96 4.18
C PRO A 25 -2.79 -13.80 5.33
N LEU A 26 -1.67 -13.41 5.93
CA LEU A 26 -1.09 -14.09 7.08
C LEU A 26 -1.98 -13.91 8.34
N GLY A 27 -2.51 -12.71 8.56
CA GLY A 27 -3.53 -12.45 9.59
C GLY A 27 -4.83 -13.22 9.36
N CYS A 28 -5.29 -13.32 8.10
CA CYS A 28 -6.45 -14.15 7.75
C CYS A 28 -6.19 -15.64 7.92
N GLY A 29 -4.99 -16.12 7.60
CA GLY A 29 -4.58 -17.51 7.82
C GLY A 29 -4.51 -17.87 9.30
N MET A 30 -4.17 -16.90 10.16
CA MET A 30 -4.17 -17.06 11.61
C MET A 30 -5.57 -16.92 12.24
N ASN A 31 -6.53 -16.26 11.57
CA ASN A 31 -7.90 -16.09 12.06
C ASN A 31 -8.98 -16.28 10.96
N PRO A 32 -9.33 -17.53 10.62
CA PRO A 32 -10.20 -17.84 9.49
C PRO A 32 -11.66 -17.42 9.67
N THR A 33 -12.12 -17.14 10.89
CA THR A 33 -13.51 -16.72 11.15
C THR A 33 -13.76 -15.23 10.84
N GLY A 34 -12.72 -14.39 10.87
CA GLY A 34 -12.82 -12.95 10.59
C GLY A 34 -12.70 -12.59 9.10
N CYS A 35 -12.14 -13.48 8.29
CA CYS A 35 -11.84 -13.23 6.88
C CYS A 35 -12.81 -13.98 5.96
N ARG A 36 -14.07 -13.53 5.95
CA ARG A 36 -15.11 -14.10 5.07
C ARG A 36 -15.23 -13.36 3.74
N GLU A 37 -14.66 -12.16 3.63
CA GLU A 37 -14.60 -11.40 2.39
C GLU A 37 -13.35 -11.76 1.59
N ARG A 38 -13.48 -11.78 0.26
CA ARG A 38 -12.31 -11.91 -0.62
C ARG A 38 -11.53 -10.60 -0.54
N PHE A 39 -10.32 -10.66 0.02
CA PHE A 39 -9.35 -9.57 0.03
C PHE A 39 -8.77 -9.39 -1.37
N GLU A 40 -9.62 -8.95 -2.28
CA GLU A 40 -9.22 -8.59 -3.64
C GLU A 40 -8.79 -7.12 -3.66
N VAL A 41 -7.87 -6.81 -4.56
CA VAL A 41 -7.34 -5.44 -4.77
C VAL A 41 -8.45 -4.44 -5.11
N LEU A 42 -9.58 -4.94 -5.64
CA LEU A 42 -10.77 -4.19 -6.04
C LEU A 42 -11.89 -4.20 -4.98
N SER A 43 -11.71 -4.87 -3.84
CA SER A 43 -12.64 -4.82 -2.72
C SER A 43 -12.53 -3.49 -1.97
N SER A 44 -13.58 -3.08 -1.25
CA SER A 44 -13.59 -1.87 -0.40
C SER A 44 -12.42 -1.85 0.59
N ILE A 45 -12.00 -3.02 1.08
CA ILE A 45 -10.84 -3.19 1.96
C ILE A 45 -9.53 -2.95 1.18
N GLY A 46 -9.45 -3.43 -0.07
CA GLY A 46 -8.34 -3.13 -0.98
C GLY A 46 -8.24 -1.65 -1.32
N LEU A 47 -9.37 -0.96 -1.46
CA LEU A 47 -9.37 0.48 -1.71
C LEU A 47 -8.69 1.26 -0.57
N LEU A 48 -9.02 0.92 0.68
CA LEU A 48 -8.48 1.61 1.86
C LEU A 48 -7.05 1.19 2.20
N HIS A 49 -6.72 -0.10 2.12
CA HIS A 49 -5.42 -0.60 2.56
C HIS A 49 -4.36 -0.66 1.46
N PHE A 50 -4.76 -0.63 0.19
CA PHE A 50 -3.84 -0.70 -0.94
C PHE A 50 -3.88 0.59 -1.77
N TRP A 51 -5.05 0.98 -2.29
CA TRP A 51 -5.13 2.13 -3.21
C TRP A 51 -4.85 3.48 -2.55
N MET A 52 -5.37 3.74 -1.35
CA MET A 52 -5.09 4.99 -0.64
C MET A 52 -3.60 5.19 -0.36
N PRO A 53 -2.89 4.24 0.28
CA PRO A 53 -1.45 4.36 0.52
C PRO A 53 -0.65 4.43 -0.79
N LEU A 54 -1.05 3.67 -1.81
CA LEU A 54 -0.41 3.69 -3.13
C LEU A 54 -0.55 5.07 -3.79
N ALA A 55 -1.73 5.70 -3.73
CA ALA A 55 -1.96 7.05 -4.27
C ALA A 55 -1.11 8.12 -3.57
N VAL A 56 -0.98 8.04 -2.24
CA VAL A 56 -0.10 8.92 -1.47
C VAL A 56 1.36 8.70 -1.84
N ALA A 57 1.79 7.44 -1.94
CA ALA A 57 3.16 7.08 -2.32
C ALA A 57 3.50 7.58 -3.73
N SER A 58 2.62 7.34 -4.70
CA SER A 58 2.80 7.79 -6.08
C SER A 58 2.76 9.31 -6.21
N GLY A 59 1.93 10.01 -5.43
CA GLY A 59 1.97 11.47 -5.30
C GLY A 59 3.32 11.99 -4.78
N ALA A 60 3.89 11.34 -3.76
CA ALA A 60 5.20 11.70 -3.22
C ALA A 60 6.33 11.45 -4.24
N ILE A 61 6.27 10.34 -4.98
CA ILE A 61 7.21 10.03 -6.07
C ILE A 61 7.09 11.06 -7.19
N LEU A 62 5.87 11.35 -7.67
CA LEU A 62 5.62 12.33 -8.72
C LEU A 62 6.08 13.73 -8.31
N TYR A 63 5.90 14.12 -7.06
CA TYR A 63 6.44 15.38 -6.53
C TYR A 63 7.98 15.38 -6.48
N GLY A 64 8.59 14.25 -6.12
CA GLY A 64 10.04 14.07 -6.13
C GLY A 64 10.66 14.08 -7.52
N VAL A 65 9.94 13.54 -8.52
CA VAL A 65 10.36 13.40 -9.93
C VAL A 65 10.05 14.67 -10.75
N SER A 66 8.92 15.33 -10.48
CA SER A 66 8.51 16.54 -11.19
C SER A 66 9.44 17.71 -10.82
N ARG A 67 10.12 18.23 -11.85
CA ARG A 67 11.27 19.17 -11.85
C ARG A 67 12.62 18.57 -11.43
N ARG A 68 13.35 18.06 -12.44
CA ARG A 68 14.64 18.67 -12.81
C ARG A 68 14.39 20.07 -13.35
#